data_AF-A0A660UKE8-F1
#
_entry.id   AF-A0A660UKE8-F1
#
_cell.length_a   1.000
_cell.length_b   1.000
_cell.length_c   1.000
_cell.angle_alpha   90.00
_cell.angle_beta   90.00
_cell.angle_gamma   90.00
#
_symmetry.space_group_name_H-M   'P 1'
#
loop_
_entity.id
_entity.type
_entity.pdbx_description
1 polymer ?
#
loop_
_entity_poly.entity_id
_entity_poly.type
_entity_poly.pdbx_seq_one_letter_code
_entity_poly.pdbx_strand_id
1 'polypeptide(L)' 'MPLASSFTWMATEFDGKDIFFGLVDGHEKELGYFSLTELEKVRGKMNLPIERDLYFKPTMLEELAPEMFKD' A
#
# COMPACT_ATOMS: atom_id res chain seq x y z
N MET A 1 15.20 -18.94 4.91
CA MET A 1 14.28 -18.03 5.63
C MET A 1 13.45 -17.34 4.56
N PRO A 2 12.16 -17.67 4.40
CA PRO A 2 11.40 -17.20 3.25
C PRO A 2 11.36 -15.67 3.29
N LEU A 3 11.66 -15.08 2.13
CA LEU A 3 11.69 -13.64 1.88
C LEU A 3 10.31 -13.10 2.25
N ALA A 4 10.23 -12.25 3.27
CA ALA A 4 9.00 -11.56 3.57
C ALA A 4 8.68 -10.68 2.34
N SER A 5 7.63 -11.03 1.61
CA SER A 5 7.00 -10.13 0.65
C SER A 5 6.75 -8.81 1.38
N SER A 6 7.42 -7.72 0.99
CA SER A 6 7.17 -6.40 1.53
C SER A 6 5.88 -5.89 0.91
N PHE A 7 4.83 -5.70 1.70
CA PHE A 7 3.61 -5.05 1.24
C PHE A 7 3.79 -3.53 1.25
N THR A 8 3.31 -2.87 0.20
CA THR A 8 3.23 -1.41 0.11
C THR A 8 1.80 -1.00 -0.21
N TRP A 9 1.26 -0.04 0.53
CA TRP A 9 -0.07 0.52 0.30
C TRP A 9 0.08 1.97 -0.16
N MET A 10 -0.58 2.32 -1.26
CA MET A 10 -0.49 3.64 -1.89
C MET A 10 -1.90 4.18 -2.09
N ALA A 11 -2.32 5.06 -1.17
CA ALA A 11 -3.69 5.59 -1.16
C ALA A 11 -3.89 6.66 -2.24
N THR A 12 -5.01 6.56 -2.96
CA THR A 12 -5.50 7.59 -3.89
C THR A 12 -6.70 8.35 -3.31
N GLU A 13 -7.49 7.69 -2.45
CA GLU A 13 -8.65 8.29 -1.77
C GLU A 13 -8.65 7.92 -0.28
N PHE A 14 -9.25 8.78 0.54
CA PHE A 14 -9.47 8.55 1.96
C PHE A 14 -10.81 9.11 2.40
N ASP A 15 -11.57 8.34 3.17
CA ASP A 15 -12.87 8.77 3.73
C ASP A 15 -12.73 9.81 4.86
N GLY A 16 -11.51 10.13 5.28
CA GLY A 16 -11.22 11.05 6.38
C GLY A 16 -11.29 10.40 7.77
N LYS A 17 -11.53 9.08 7.85
CA LYS A 17 -11.74 8.35 9.10
C LYS A 17 -10.92 7.07 9.19
N ASP A 18 -11.09 6.13 8.27
CA ASP A 18 -10.46 4.81 8.36
C ASP A 18 -10.20 4.16 7.00
N ILE A 19 -11.08 4.32 6.02
CA ILE A 19 -11.00 3.58 4.75
C ILE A 19 -10.28 4.39 3.69
N PHE A 20 -9.21 3.79 3.15
CA PHE A 20 -8.55 4.23 1.93
C PHE A 20 -9.02 3.40 0.73
N PHE A 21 -8.90 3.99 -0.46
CA PHE A 21 -8.83 3.25 -1.72
C PHE A 21 -7.49 3.54 -2.38
N GLY A 22 -6.87 2.53 -3.00
CA GLY A 22 -5.62 2.71 -3.71
C GLY A 22 -4.95 1.42 -4.14
N LEU A 23 -3.67 1.53 -4.54
CA LEU A 23 -2.85 0.40 -4.98
C LEU A 23 -2.30 -0.35 -3.76
N VAL A 24 -2.48 -1.68 -3.77
CA VAL A 24 -1.83 -2.61 -2.86
C VAL A 24 -0.80 -3.39 -3.67
N ASP A 25 0.48 -3.17 -3.37
CA ASP A 25 1.59 -3.95 -3.92
C ASP A 25 1.98 -5.02 -2.89
N GLY A 26 1.38 -6.20 -3.03
CA GLY A 26 1.52 -7.32 -2.10
C GLY A 26 2.05 -8.57 -2.78
N HIS A 27 1.25 -9.63 -2.82
CA HIS A 27 1.56 -10.84 -3.60
C HIS A 27 1.36 -10.62 -5.10
N GLU A 28 0.31 -9.88 -5.44
CA GLU A 28 0.02 -9.32 -6.75
C GLU A 28 -0.35 -7.85 -6.56
N LYS A 29 -0.24 -7.05 -7.62
CA LYS A 29 -0.71 -5.66 -7.57
C LYS A 29 -2.21 -5.62 -7.81
N GLU A 30 -2.93 -4.98 -6.90
CA GLU A 30 -4.38 -4.83 -6.98
C GLU A 30 -4.82 -3.41 -6.57
N LEU A 31 -5.96 -2.97 -7.11
CA LEU A 31 -6.65 -1.79 -6.63
C LEU A 31 -7.77 -2.21 -5.69
N GLY A 32 -7.77 -1.67 -4.47
CA GLY A 32 -8.71 -2.09 -3.45
C GLY A 32 -8.82 -1.13 -2.28
N TYR A 33 -9.75 -1.48 -1.39
CA TYR A 33 -9.95 -0.76 -0.13
C TYR A 33 -9.09 -1.35 0.97
N PHE A 34 -8.57 -0.50 1.85
CA PHE A 34 -7.81 -0.93 3.04
C PHE A 34 -8.02 0.04 4.22
N SER A 35 -7.95 -0.49 5.45
CA SER A 35 -8.24 0.24 6.69
C SER A 35 -6.97 0.78 7.35
N LEU A 36 -6.97 2.06 7.73
CA LEU A 36 -5.93 2.68 8.57
C LEU A 36 -5.76 1.92 9.89
N THR A 37 -6.88 1.61 10.56
CA THR A 37 -6.89 0.90 11.84
C THR A 37 -6.26 -0.49 11.71
N GLU A 38 -6.46 -1.17 10.58
CA GLU A 38 -5.80 -2.46 10.31
C GLU A 38 -4.30 -2.28 10.06
N LEU A 39 -3.89 -1.31 9.23
CA LEU A 39 -2.49 -0.99 8.96
C LEU A 39 -1.72 -0.64 10.26
N GLU A 40 -2.32 0.15 11.16
CA GLU A 40 -1.73 0.54 12.44
C GLU A 40 -1.51 -0.65 13.40
N LYS A 41 -2.22 -1.77 13.20
CA LYS A 41 -2.06 -3.00 13.99
C LYS A 41 -1.00 -3.94 13.41
N VAL A 42 -0.64 -3.79 12.14
CA VAL A 42 0.38 -4.64 11.51
C VAL A 42 1.72 -4.46 12.22
N ARG A 43 2.39 -5.57 12.52
CA ARG A 43 3.73 -5.61 13.11
C ARG A 43 4.64 -6.46 12.23
N GLY A 44 5.66 -5.81 11.67
CA GLY A 44 6.68 -6.43 10.85
C GLY A 44 7.82 -7.05 11.68
N LYS A 45 8.98 -7.18 11.05
CA LYS A 45 10.20 -7.67 11.73
C LYS A 45 10.52 -6.79 12.93
N MET A 46 11.03 -7.41 14.00
CA MET A 46 11.35 -6.73 15.26
C MET A 46 10.15 -6.01 15.91
N ASN A 47 8.92 -6.43 15.59
CA ASN A 47 7.69 -5.82 16.11
C ASN A 47 7.54 -4.32 15.74
N LEU A 48 8.10 -3.91 14.61
CA LEU A 48 7.98 -2.53 14.12
C LEU A 48 6.65 -2.34 13.38
N PRO A 49 5.99 -1.16 13.51
CA PRO A 49 4.81 -0.83 12.71
C PRO A 49 5.17 -0.59 11.24
N ILE A 50 4.17 -0.44 10.39
CA ILE A 50 4.35 0.04 9.02
C ILE A 50 4.90 1.47 9.04
N GLU A 51 5.83 1.77 8.12
CA GLU A 51 6.42 3.09 7.96
C GLU A 51 5.59 3.96 7.01
N ARG A 52 5.41 5.24 7.36
CA ARG A 52 4.79 6.22 6.47
C ARG A 52 5.87 7.05 5.79
N ASP A 53 5.89 7.05 4.46
CA ASP A 53 6.78 7.91 3.68
C ASP A 53 6.28 9.37 3.69
N LEU A 54 7.09 10.27 4.26
CA LEU A 54 6.80 11.71 4.34
C LEU A 54 7.20 12.49 3.08
N TYR A 55 8.05 11.90 2.25
CA TYR A 55 8.68 12.56 1.12
C TYR A 55 8.15 12.07 -0.22
N PHE A 56 7.28 11.05 -0.21
CA PHE A 56 6.54 10.57 -1.36
C PHE A 56 5.93 11.74 -2.15
N LYS A 57 6.15 11.74 -3.46
CA LYS A 57 5.56 12.70 -4.39
C LYS A 57 4.43 12.02 -5.14
N PRO A 58 3.27 12.69 -5.33
CA PRO A 58 2.22 12.17 -6.19
C PRO A 58 2.80 11.77 -7.55
N THR A 59 2.51 10.55 -7.97
CA THR A 59 2.95 9.94 -9.23
C THR A 59 1.73 9.27 -9.87
N MET A 60 1.82 9.02 -11.17
CA MET A 60 0.77 8.34 -11.92
C MET A 60 0.74 6.85 -11.57
N LEU A 61 -0.46 6.28 -11.51
CA LEU A 61 -0.61 4.85 -11.24
C LEU A 61 0.08 3.98 -12.32
N GLU A 62 0.09 4.43 -13.57
CA GLU A 62 0.79 3.76 -14.68
C GLU A 62 2.31 3.67 -14.47
N GLU A 63 2.92 4.65 -13.79
CA GLU A 63 4.36 4.60 -13.46
C GLU A 63 4.66 3.53 -12.41
N LEU A 64 3.70 3.24 -11.53
CA LEU A 64 3.82 2.30 -10.42
C LEU A 64 3.42 0.86 -10.78
N ALA A 65 2.40 0.72 -11.63
CA ALA A 65 1.81 -0.55 -12.01
C ALA A 65 1.52 -0.59 -13.53
N PRO A 66 2.54 -0.45 -14.39
CA PRO A 66 2.37 -0.39 -15.85
C PRO A 66 1.71 -1.66 -16.42
N GLU A 67 1.83 -2.80 -15.74
CA GLU A 67 1.15 -4.05 -16.09
C GLU A 67 -0.37 -3.96 -16.06
N MET A 68 -0.95 -3.03 -15.29
CA MET A 68 -2.41 -2.86 -15.21
C MET A 68 -3.00 -2.13 -16.43
N PHE A 69 -2.15 -1.56 -17.29
CA PHE A 69 -2.54 -0.74 -18.44
C PHE A 69 -2.13 -1.35 -19.78
N LYS A 70 -1.67 -2.61 -19.79
CA LYS A 70 -1.33 -3.33 -21.01
C LYS A 70 -2.59 -3.99 -21.57
N ASP A 71 -2.95 -3.63 -22.80
CA ASP A 71 -3.98 -4.30 -23.61
C ASP A 71 -3.62 -5.75 -23.94
#